data_AF-A0A931YAM1-F1
#
_entry.id   AF-A0A931YAM1-F1
#
_cell.length_a   1.000
_cell.length_b   1.000
_cell.length_c   1.000
_cell.angle_alpha   90.00
_cell.angle_beta   90.00
_cell.angle_gamma   90.00
#
_symmetry.space_group_name_H-M   'P 1'
#
loop_
_entity.id
_entity.type
_entity.pdbx_description
1 polymer ?
#
loop_
_entity_poly.entity_id
_entity_poly.type
_entity_poly.pdbx_seq_one_letter_code
_entity_poly.pdbx_strand_id
1 'polypeptide(L)'
;MKYFYQFITKKNALFIIIFAIFGFIALQIPVTQLAGSKVKFTIYDAFAPVAGSFIGTMPGLIAVFFMQFFNFLVHGAQIDDVGTIIRFFPMLFAVLYFSKKGKINLIVPALAIAAFIAHPIGRTVWYFTLFWTIPIIAYFLQDRFLLARALGATFTAHAVGGALWIWVFALPAQVWNSLIPVVIAERLLFALGISGSFILVNNFLGLLVNKHFLNLGFYIDQKYLVPVLRNKQNAPATSSTT
;
A
#
# COMPACT_ATOMS: atom_id res chain seq x y z
N MET A 1 24.01 4.33 14.90
CA MET A 1 23.02 5.28 15.48
C MET A 1 22.87 6.60 14.71
N LYS A 2 23.88 7.12 13.99
CA LYS A 2 23.78 8.42 13.26
C LYS A 2 22.75 8.48 12.12
N TYR A 3 22.41 7.35 11.50
CA TYR A 3 21.46 7.28 10.37
C TYR A 3 19.98 7.24 10.77
N PHE A 4 19.65 6.76 11.98
CA PHE A 4 18.24 6.68 12.43
C PHE A 4 17.65 8.06 12.78
N TYR A 5 18.48 8.96 13.31
CA TYR A 5 18.05 10.32 13.68
C TYR A 5 17.63 11.18 12.46
N GLN A 6 18.08 10.86 11.25
CA GLN A 6 17.65 11.58 10.04
C GLN A 6 16.20 11.29 9.64
N PHE A 7 15.63 10.16 10.07
CA PHE A 7 14.27 9.76 9.68
C PHE A 7 13.19 10.17 10.69
N ILE A 8 13.55 10.45 11.95
CA ILE A 8 12.61 10.91 12.98
C ILE A 8 12.66 12.43 13.09
N THR A 9 12.02 13.08 12.12
CA THR A 9 11.75 14.52 12.18
C THR A 9 10.46 14.79 12.97
N LYS A 10 10.27 16.00 13.50
CA LYS A 10 9.00 16.40 14.16
C LYS A 10 7.78 16.13 13.26
N LYS A 11 7.94 16.39 11.95
CA LYS A 11 6.97 16.06 10.90
C LYS A 11 6.62 14.56 10.88
N ASN A 12 7.63 13.71 10.78
CA ASN A 12 7.45 12.28 10.64
C ASN A 12 6.88 11.67 11.93
N ALA A 13 7.35 12.11 13.10
CA ALA A 13 6.83 11.68 14.39
C ALA A 13 5.33 12.03 14.54
N LEU A 14 4.94 13.28 14.25
CA LEU A 14 3.54 13.69 14.32
C LEU A 14 2.66 12.90 13.35
N PHE A 15 3.11 12.71 12.11
CA PHE A 15 2.37 11.89 11.15
C PHE A 15 2.27 10.45 11.61
N ILE A 16 3.35 9.85 12.13
CA ILE A 16 3.32 8.48 12.64
C ILE A 16 2.30 8.35 13.76
N ILE A 17 2.21 9.32 14.68
CA ILE A 17 1.22 9.31 15.76
C ILE A 17 -0.21 9.39 15.19
N ILE A 18 -0.46 10.37 14.32
CA ILE A 18 -1.78 10.55 13.69
C ILE A 18 -2.16 9.30 12.88
N PHE A 19 -1.24 8.81 12.06
CA PHE A 19 -1.40 7.61 11.24
C PHE A 19 -1.62 6.37 12.10
N ALA A 20 -0.95 6.24 13.25
CA ALA A 20 -1.16 5.13 14.16
C ALA A 20 -2.55 5.17 14.79
N ILE A 21 -3.02 6.34 15.24
CA ILE A 21 -4.37 6.50 15.81
C ILE A 21 -5.44 6.16 14.78
N PHE A 22 -5.40 6.81 13.61
CA PHE A 22 -6.38 6.56 12.55
C PHE A 22 -6.24 5.17 11.94
N GLY A 23 -5.02 4.67 11.80
CA GLY A 23 -4.73 3.34 11.30
C GLY A 23 -5.26 2.25 12.24
N PHE A 24 -5.11 2.45 13.56
CA PHE A 24 -5.66 1.53 14.55
C PHE A 24 -7.18 1.52 14.54
N ILE A 25 -7.84 2.67 14.44
CA ILE A 25 -9.30 2.75 14.26
C ILE A 25 -9.72 2.04 12.96
N ALA A 26 -9.01 2.29 11.86
CA ALA A 26 -9.29 1.68 10.55
C ALA A 26 -9.13 0.16 10.54
N LEU A 27 -8.21 -0.39 11.35
CA LEU A 27 -8.06 -1.84 11.53
C LEU A 27 -9.27 -2.48 12.22
N GLN A 28 -9.99 -1.74 13.06
CA GLN A 28 -11.15 -2.30 13.77
C GLN A 28 -12.38 -2.41 12.88
N ILE A 29 -12.36 -1.85 11.67
CA ILE A 29 -13.51 -1.81 10.77
C ILE A 29 -13.30 -2.84 9.64
N PRO A 30 -13.88 -4.05 9.75
CA PRO A 30 -13.77 -5.05 8.70
C PRO A 30 -14.60 -4.66 7.48
N VAL A 31 -14.04 -4.90 6.30
CA VAL A 31 -14.68 -4.65 5.00
C VAL A 31 -15.14 -5.95 4.36
N THR A 32 -14.28 -6.96 4.31
CA THR A 32 -14.60 -8.28 3.77
C THR A 32 -13.73 -9.36 4.41
N GLN A 33 -14.15 -10.62 4.35
CA GLN A 33 -13.34 -11.76 4.80
C GLN A 33 -12.43 -12.23 3.66
N LEU A 34 -11.16 -12.50 3.97
CA LEU A 34 -10.24 -13.09 3.00
C LEU A 34 -10.73 -14.50 2.65
N ALA A 35 -11.00 -14.75 1.38
CA ALA A 35 -11.46 -16.07 0.93
C ALA A 35 -10.45 -17.16 1.32
N GLY A 36 -10.96 -18.24 1.95
CA GLY A 36 -10.12 -19.34 2.43
C GLY A 36 -9.43 -19.09 3.78
N SER A 37 -9.72 -17.99 4.48
CA SER A 37 -9.16 -17.69 5.81
C SER A 37 -10.23 -17.09 6.74
N LYS A 38 -10.01 -17.15 8.07
CA LYS A 38 -10.85 -16.45 9.07
C LYS A 38 -10.53 -14.96 9.17
N VAL A 39 -9.44 -14.51 8.54
CA VAL A 39 -9.00 -13.12 8.66
C VAL A 39 -9.80 -12.19 7.78
N LYS A 40 -10.03 -10.98 8.29
CA LYS A 40 -10.79 -9.93 7.62
C LYS A 40 -9.84 -8.90 7.04
N PHE A 41 -10.12 -8.48 5.82
CA PHE A 41 -9.62 -7.20 5.32
C PHE A 41 -10.37 -6.07 6.00
N THR A 42 -9.66 -4.97 6.18
CA THR A 42 -10.07 -3.82 7.00
C THR A 42 -9.92 -2.53 6.19
N ILE A 43 -10.48 -1.43 6.69
CA ILE A 43 -10.24 -0.11 6.08
C ILE A 43 -8.74 0.23 6.07
N TYR A 44 -7.99 -0.32 7.04
CA TYR A 44 -6.54 -0.16 7.08
C TYR A 44 -5.85 -0.69 5.82
N ASP A 45 -6.32 -1.77 5.20
CA ASP A 45 -5.70 -2.33 3.99
C ASP A 45 -5.81 -1.39 2.77
N ALA A 46 -6.81 -0.52 2.75
CA ALA A 46 -6.94 0.55 1.77
C ALA A 46 -6.10 1.79 2.15
N PHE A 47 -5.98 2.09 3.43
CA PHE A 47 -5.31 3.29 3.92
C PHE A 47 -3.78 3.14 3.98
N ALA A 48 -3.28 2.00 4.43
CA ALA A 48 -1.88 1.81 4.76
C ALA A 48 -0.89 2.07 3.62
N PRO A 49 -1.16 1.65 2.36
CA PRO A 49 -0.23 1.86 1.25
C PRO A 49 0.12 3.34 1.00
N VAL A 50 -0.75 4.27 1.39
CA VAL A 50 -0.56 5.71 1.12
C VAL A 50 0.46 6.37 2.05
N ALA A 51 0.79 5.73 3.19
CA ALA A 51 1.58 6.32 4.27
C ALA A 51 2.90 6.94 3.79
N GLY A 52 3.70 6.15 3.04
CA GLY A 52 5.01 6.59 2.60
C GLY A 52 4.99 7.64 1.49
N SER A 53 3.83 7.95 0.89
CA SER A 53 3.72 9.05 -0.08
C SER A 53 3.79 10.43 0.58
N PHE A 54 3.42 10.55 1.86
CA PHE A 54 3.34 11.85 2.56
C PHE A 54 4.59 12.17 3.40
N ILE A 55 5.20 11.13 3.97
CA ILE A 55 6.36 11.22 4.87
C ILE A 55 7.63 10.55 4.33
N GLY A 56 7.57 10.02 3.11
CA GLY A 56 8.66 9.29 2.49
C GLY A 56 8.59 7.78 2.76
N THR A 57 9.20 7.00 1.87
CA THR A 57 9.10 5.54 1.84
C THR A 57 9.51 4.89 3.16
N MET A 58 10.71 5.17 3.69
CA MET A 58 11.21 4.53 4.91
C MET A 58 10.38 4.88 6.15
N PRO A 59 10.09 6.17 6.45
CA PRO A 59 9.18 6.51 7.54
C PRO A 59 7.79 5.88 7.41
N GLY A 60 7.25 5.79 6.19
CA GLY A 60 5.99 5.12 5.91
C GLY A 60 6.00 3.63 6.21
N LEU A 61 7.07 2.92 5.81
CA LEU A 61 7.24 1.49 6.14
C LEU A 61 7.33 1.26 7.63
N ILE A 62 8.11 2.09 8.33
CA ILE A 62 8.25 2.02 9.78
C ILE A 62 6.89 2.22 10.45
N ALA A 63 6.13 3.23 10.02
CA ALA A 63 4.78 3.49 10.54
C ALA A 63 3.86 2.28 10.35
N VAL A 64 3.80 1.73 9.14
CA VAL A 64 2.93 0.60 8.79
C VAL A 64 3.34 -0.69 9.49
N PHE A 65 4.65 -0.95 9.60
CA PHE A 65 5.18 -2.09 10.33
C PHE A 65 4.81 -2.03 11.81
N PHE A 66 5.12 -0.92 12.48
CA PHE A 66 4.81 -0.78 13.90
C PHE A 66 3.32 -0.85 14.17
N MET A 67 2.49 -0.23 13.32
CA MET A 67 1.04 -0.29 13.45
C MET A 67 0.54 -1.74 13.40
N GLN A 68 0.98 -2.53 12.41
CA GLN A 68 0.62 -3.95 12.33
C GLN A 68 1.17 -4.75 13.52
N PHE A 69 2.39 -4.46 13.95
CA PHE A 69 3.02 -5.13 15.08
C PHE A 69 2.28 -4.86 16.39
N PHE A 70 1.92 -3.61 16.67
CA PHE A 70 1.11 -3.26 17.84
C PHE A 70 -0.29 -3.89 17.77
N ASN A 71 -0.93 -3.90 16.60
CA ASN A 71 -2.21 -4.59 16.46
C ASN A 71 -2.11 -6.08 16.79
N PHE A 72 -1.04 -6.74 16.32
CA PHE A 72 -0.75 -8.13 16.65
C PHE A 72 -0.55 -8.33 18.17
N LEU A 73 0.15 -7.43 18.85
CA LEU A 73 0.31 -7.48 20.31
C LEU A 73 -1.03 -7.30 21.06
N VAL A 74 -1.87 -6.35 20.64
CA VAL A 74 -3.17 -6.07 21.27
C VAL A 74 -4.12 -7.27 21.16
N HIS A 75 -4.03 -8.04 20.07
CA HIS A 75 -4.81 -9.26 19.88
C HIS A 75 -4.18 -10.50 20.54
N GLY A 76 -3.28 -10.30 21.52
CA GLY A 76 -2.71 -11.36 22.35
C GLY A 76 -1.45 -12.02 21.78
N ALA A 77 -0.86 -11.45 20.72
CA ALA A 77 0.38 -11.94 20.10
C ALA A 77 0.35 -13.45 19.77
N GLN A 78 -0.82 -13.99 19.44
CA GLN A 78 -1.00 -15.41 19.17
C GLN A 78 -0.42 -15.74 17.79
N ILE A 79 0.70 -16.47 17.78
CA ILE A 79 1.29 -17.03 16.57
C ILE A 79 0.65 -18.39 16.35
N ASP A 80 -0.52 -18.41 15.70
CA ASP A 80 -1.24 -19.64 15.40
C ASP A 80 -0.51 -20.49 14.35
N ASP A 81 0.09 -19.85 13.33
CA ASP A 81 0.90 -20.49 12.31
C ASP A 81 1.93 -19.52 11.67
N VAL A 82 2.76 -20.04 10.77
CA VAL A 82 3.75 -19.26 9.99
C VAL A 82 3.07 -18.18 9.12
N GLY A 83 1.81 -18.39 8.75
CA GLY A 83 0.99 -17.43 8.03
C GLY A 83 0.79 -16.14 8.81
N THR A 84 0.66 -16.19 10.14
CA THR A 84 0.58 -14.99 10.99
C THR A 84 1.76 -14.05 10.76
N ILE A 85 2.97 -14.59 10.56
CA ILE A 85 4.19 -13.82 10.30
C ILE A 85 4.27 -13.37 8.83
N ILE A 86 3.92 -14.25 7.89
CA ILE A 86 3.97 -13.97 6.45
C ILE A 86 3.07 -12.79 6.05
N ARG A 87 1.98 -12.58 6.78
CA ARG A 87 1.00 -11.53 6.47
C ARG A 87 1.50 -10.11 6.66
N PHE A 88 2.59 -9.90 7.40
CA PHE A 88 3.20 -8.58 7.55
C PHE A 88 3.83 -8.09 6.23
N PHE A 89 4.34 -8.99 5.40
CA PHE A 89 5.13 -8.62 4.22
C PHE A 89 4.31 -7.97 3.10
N PRO A 90 3.17 -8.53 2.65
CA PRO A 90 2.38 -7.96 1.56
C PRO A 90 2.13 -6.46 1.69
N MET A 91 1.76 -6.00 2.89
CA MET A 91 1.41 -4.61 3.11
C MET A 91 2.62 -3.67 3.08
N LEU A 92 3.78 -4.13 3.57
CA LEU A 92 5.02 -3.37 3.45
C LEU A 92 5.43 -3.19 1.98
N PHE A 93 5.25 -4.24 1.16
CA PHE A 93 5.53 -4.13 -0.27
C PHE A 93 4.49 -3.28 -1.03
N ALA A 94 3.24 -3.23 -0.57
CA ALA A 94 2.25 -2.28 -1.06
C ALA A 94 2.70 -0.83 -0.81
N VAL A 95 3.17 -0.53 0.40
CA VAL A 95 3.74 0.79 0.76
C VAL A 95 4.97 1.10 -0.08
N LEU A 96 5.92 0.15 -0.21
CA LEU A 96 7.11 0.33 -1.05
C LEU A 96 6.72 0.72 -2.47
N TYR A 97 5.80 -0.04 -3.07
CA TYR A 97 5.36 0.21 -4.43
C TYR A 97 4.69 1.57 -4.55
N PHE A 98 3.72 1.86 -3.68
CA PHE A 98 2.91 3.06 -3.77
C PHE A 98 3.71 4.31 -3.43
N SER A 99 4.70 4.26 -2.54
CA SER A 99 5.36 5.48 -2.02
C SER A 99 6.23 6.20 -3.05
N LYS A 100 7.04 5.46 -3.82
CA LYS A 100 7.98 6.04 -4.78
C LYS A 100 8.22 5.09 -5.93
N LYS A 101 8.16 5.61 -7.16
CA LYS A 101 8.58 4.90 -8.37
C LYS A 101 10.07 4.58 -8.34
N GLY A 102 10.42 3.31 -8.52
CA GLY A 102 11.80 2.83 -8.59
C GLY A 102 11.91 1.43 -9.17
N LYS A 103 13.14 0.93 -9.33
CA LYS A 103 13.39 -0.41 -9.89
C LYS A 103 12.73 -1.52 -9.07
N ILE A 104 12.56 -1.30 -7.76
CA ILE A 104 11.92 -2.26 -6.85
C ILE A 104 10.48 -2.59 -7.26
N ASN A 105 9.75 -1.64 -7.85
CA ASN A 105 8.39 -1.85 -8.38
C ASN A 105 8.32 -2.89 -9.51
N LEU A 106 9.45 -3.12 -10.20
CA LEU A 106 9.57 -4.11 -11.27
C LEU A 106 10.19 -5.41 -10.77
N ILE A 107 11.23 -5.30 -9.95
CA ILE A 107 12.00 -6.45 -9.43
C ILE A 107 11.12 -7.33 -8.54
N VAL A 108 10.34 -6.73 -7.62
CA VAL A 108 9.53 -7.48 -6.65
C VAL A 108 8.49 -8.37 -7.35
N PRO A 109 7.61 -7.85 -8.23
CA PRO A 109 6.65 -8.72 -8.91
C PRO A 109 7.34 -9.75 -9.81
N ALA A 110 8.45 -9.41 -10.48
CA ALA A 110 9.20 -10.37 -11.28
C ALA A 110 9.77 -11.53 -10.45
N LEU A 111 10.34 -11.25 -9.28
CA LEU A 111 10.81 -12.27 -8.35
C LEU A 111 9.67 -13.10 -7.78
N ALA A 112 8.52 -12.48 -7.48
CA ALA A 112 7.33 -13.21 -7.03
C ALA A 112 6.83 -14.20 -8.09
N ILE A 113 6.74 -13.78 -9.35
CA ILE A 113 6.41 -14.65 -10.49
C ILE A 113 7.37 -15.83 -10.55
N ALA A 114 8.68 -15.57 -10.54
CA ALA A 114 9.70 -16.62 -10.60
C ALA A 114 9.60 -17.59 -9.43
N ALA A 115 9.45 -17.08 -8.19
CA ALA A 115 9.34 -17.89 -6.99
C ALA A 115 8.08 -18.77 -7.01
N PHE A 116 6.94 -18.25 -7.46
CA PHE A 116 5.71 -19.03 -7.54
C PHE A 116 5.79 -20.13 -8.61
N ILE A 117 6.27 -19.79 -9.82
CA ILE A 117 6.42 -20.77 -10.91
C ILE A 117 7.49 -21.82 -10.56
N ALA A 118 8.48 -21.52 -9.73
CA ALA A 118 9.44 -22.52 -9.26
C ALA A 118 8.78 -23.64 -8.43
N HIS A 119 7.64 -23.38 -7.79
CA HIS A 119 6.92 -24.38 -7.00
C HIS A 119 6.21 -25.42 -7.91
N PRO A 120 6.20 -26.73 -7.60
CA PRO A 120 5.55 -27.76 -8.42
C PRO A 120 4.08 -27.47 -8.73
N ILE A 121 3.31 -27.02 -7.73
CA ILE A 121 1.91 -26.60 -7.94
C ILE A 121 1.84 -25.31 -8.75
N GLY A 122 2.74 -24.36 -8.51
CA GLY A 122 2.71 -23.08 -9.22
C GLY A 122 2.96 -23.22 -10.71
N ARG A 123 3.71 -24.25 -11.14
CA ARG A 123 3.85 -24.63 -12.55
C ARG A 123 2.53 -25.05 -13.19
N THR A 124 1.66 -25.74 -12.46
CA THR A 124 0.37 -26.21 -13.02
C THR A 124 -0.67 -25.08 -13.11
N VAL A 125 -0.48 -24.01 -12.32
CA VAL A 125 -1.34 -22.80 -12.33
C VAL A 125 -0.54 -21.54 -12.66
N TRP A 126 0.43 -21.64 -13.57
CA TRP A 126 1.36 -20.54 -13.90
C TRP A 126 0.63 -19.25 -14.35
N TYR A 127 -0.52 -19.39 -14.99
CA TYR A 127 -1.36 -18.27 -15.46
C TYR A 127 -1.91 -17.41 -14.32
N PHE A 128 -1.95 -17.94 -13.08
CA PHE A 128 -2.32 -17.16 -11.91
C PHE A 128 -1.37 -15.97 -11.71
N THR A 129 -0.10 -16.12 -12.12
CA THR A 129 0.91 -15.05 -12.05
C THR A 129 0.69 -13.92 -13.07
N LEU A 130 -0.25 -14.06 -14.02
CA LEU A 130 -0.59 -12.99 -14.97
C LEU A 130 -1.10 -11.73 -14.24
N PHE A 131 -1.77 -11.91 -13.09
CA PHE A 131 -2.14 -10.80 -12.21
C PHE A 131 -0.94 -9.98 -11.74
N TRP A 132 0.25 -10.57 -11.69
CA TRP A 132 1.46 -9.94 -11.18
C TRP A 132 2.26 -9.25 -12.29
N THR A 133 1.79 -9.33 -13.54
CA THR A 133 2.22 -8.42 -14.61
C THR A 133 1.55 -7.05 -14.51
N ILE A 134 0.40 -6.94 -13.83
CA ILE A 134 -0.31 -5.68 -13.59
C ILE A 134 0.58 -4.63 -12.89
N PRO A 135 1.31 -4.92 -11.79
CA PRO A 135 2.22 -3.95 -11.20
C PRO A 135 3.38 -3.56 -12.13
N ILE A 136 3.83 -4.47 -13.00
CA ILE A 136 4.87 -4.16 -14.01
C ILE A 136 4.33 -3.18 -15.05
N ILE A 137 3.11 -3.39 -15.54
CA ILE A 137 2.46 -2.49 -16.51
C ILE A 137 2.12 -1.15 -15.84
N ALA A 138 1.55 -1.21 -14.64
CA ALA A 138 1.18 -0.04 -13.84
C ALA A 138 2.39 0.86 -13.55
N TYR A 139 3.60 0.30 -13.45
CA TYR A 139 4.83 1.07 -13.26
C TYR A 139 5.02 2.19 -14.30
N PHE A 140 4.61 1.94 -15.55
CA PHE A 140 4.72 2.91 -16.63
C PHE A 140 3.59 3.95 -16.62
N LEU A 141 2.49 3.67 -15.93
CA LEU A 141 1.28 4.50 -15.89
C LEU A 141 1.07 5.25 -14.57
N GLN A 142 1.77 4.85 -13.50
CA GLN A 142 1.50 5.29 -12.13
C GLN A 142 1.73 6.78 -11.86
N ASP A 143 2.60 7.44 -12.62
CA ASP A 143 2.82 8.89 -12.47
C ASP A 143 1.64 9.68 -13.06
N ARG A 144 0.96 9.12 -14.06
CA ARG A 144 -0.16 9.76 -14.75
C ARG A 144 -1.50 9.41 -14.12
N PHE A 145 -1.69 8.17 -13.66
CA PHE A 145 -2.98 7.69 -13.18
C PHE A 145 -2.87 7.13 -11.75
N LEU A 146 -3.59 7.77 -10.81
CA LEU A 146 -3.65 7.31 -9.42
C LEU A 146 -4.15 5.87 -9.31
N LEU A 147 -5.18 5.52 -10.10
CA LEU A 147 -5.72 4.17 -10.11
C LEU A 147 -4.68 3.14 -10.58
N ALA A 148 -3.84 3.48 -11.57
CA ALA A 148 -2.75 2.60 -11.98
C ALA A 148 -1.73 2.41 -10.85
N ARG A 149 -1.35 3.49 -10.16
CA ARG A 149 -0.48 3.42 -8.97
C ARG A 149 -1.06 2.54 -7.86
N ALA A 150 -2.36 2.68 -7.59
CA ALA A 150 -3.08 1.90 -6.58
C ALA A 150 -3.22 0.42 -6.97
N LEU A 151 -3.53 0.13 -8.24
CA LEU A 151 -3.51 -1.23 -8.80
C LEU A 151 -2.14 -1.87 -8.64
N GLY A 152 -1.08 -1.16 -9.01
CA GLY A 152 0.27 -1.66 -8.84
C GLY A 152 0.62 -1.98 -7.38
N ALA A 153 0.16 -1.16 -6.42
CA ALA A 153 0.40 -1.41 -5.00
C ALA A 153 -0.34 -2.67 -4.50
N THR A 154 -1.63 -2.78 -4.77
CA THR A 154 -2.44 -3.93 -4.28
C THR A 154 -2.06 -5.25 -4.95
N PHE A 155 -1.72 -5.22 -6.25
CA PHE A 155 -1.23 -6.43 -6.93
C PHE A 155 0.22 -6.77 -6.57
N THR A 156 1.06 -5.80 -6.17
CA THR A 156 2.38 -6.10 -5.57
C THR A 156 2.22 -6.81 -4.22
N ALA A 157 1.31 -6.34 -3.38
CA ALA A 157 0.99 -7.01 -2.11
C ALA A 157 0.53 -8.45 -2.37
N HIS A 158 -0.36 -8.63 -3.34
CA HIS A 158 -0.85 -9.95 -3.71
C HIS A 158 0.24 -10.84 -4.30
N ALA A 159 1.14 -10.32 -5.14
CA ALA A 159 2.25 -11.08 -5.69
C ALA A 159 3.18 -11.62 -4.58
N VAL A 160 3.58 -10.75 -3.65
CA VAL A 160 4.42 -11.15 -2.51
C VAL A 160 3.69 -12.16 -1.62
N GLY A 161 2.41 -11.91 -1.33
CA GLY A 161 1.58 -12.83 -0.55
C GLY A 161 1.46 -14.19 -1.20
N GLY A 162 1.11 -14.25 -2.49
CA GLY A 162 0.94 -15.50 -3.24
C GLY A 162 2.23 -16.29 -3.36
N ALA A 163 3.35 -15.61 -3.64
CA ALA A 163 4.67 -16.23 -3.69
C ALA A 163 5.08 -16.84 -2.33
N LEU A 164 4.84 -16.15 -1.21
CA LEU A 164 5.13 -16.73 0.11
C LEU A 164 4.15 -17.86 0.46
N TRP A 165 2.86 -17.69 0.16
CA TRP A 165 1.81 -18.61 0.56
C TRP A 165 1.93 -19.98 -0.10
N ILE A 166 2.29 -20.03 -1.38
CA ILE A 166 2.42 -21.31 -2.08
C ILE A 166 3.52 -22.20 -1.49
N TRP A 167 4.62 -21.61 -1.02
CA TRP A 167 5.74 -22.34 -0.43
C TRP A 167 5.48 -22.80 1.01
N VAL A 168 4.57 -22.12 1.73
CA VAL A 168 4.30 -22.45 3.14
C VAL A 168 3.12 -23.39 3.30
N PHE A 169 2.05 -23.19 2.52
CA PHE A 169 0.82 -23.95 2.67
C PHE A 169 0.54 -24.93 1.54
N ALA A 170 1.29 -24.85 0.42
CA ALA A 170 1.18 -25.76 -0.72
C ALA A 170 -0.27 -26.04 -1.15
N LEU A 171 -1.10 -25.00 -1.20
CA LEU A 171 -2.52 -25.13 -1.53
C LEU A 171 -2.73 -25.84 -2.88
N PRO A 172 -3.73 -26.74 -3.01
CA PRO A 172 -4.02 -27.43 -4.26
C PRO A 172 -4.31 -26.45 -5.42
N ALA A 173 -3.98 -26.86 -6.64
CA ALA A 173 -4.23 -26.08 -7.86
C ALA A 173 -5.69 -25.60 -8.00
N GLN A 174 -6.66 -26.44 -7.60
CA GLN A 174 -8.07 -26.10 -7.61
C GLN A 174 -8.40 -24.85 -6.77
N VAL A 175 -7.71 -24.65 -5.65
CA VAL A 175 -7.91 -23.48 -4.78
C VAL A 175 -7.37 -22.22 -5.45
N TRP A 176 -6.20 -22.29 -6.10
CA TRP A 176 -5.70 -21.17 -6.89
C TRP A 176 -6.67 -20.78 -8.01
N ASN A 177 -7.27 -21.75 -8.68
CA ASN A 177 -8.24 -21.48 -9.74
C ASN A 177 -9.51 -20.81 -9.23
N SER A 178 -10.03 -21.24 -8.07
CA SER A 178 -11.23 -20.63 -7.48
C SER A 178 -10.97 -19.21 -6.95
N LEU A 179 -9.73 -18.88 -6.64
CA LEU A 179 -9.35 -17.53 -6.18
C LEU A 179 -9.32 -16.49 -7.31
N ILE A 180 -9.27 -16.87 -8.58
CA ILE A 180 -9.20 -15.92 -9.72
C ILE A 180 -10.28 -14.82 -9.66
N PRO A 181 -11.60 -15.15 -9.60
CA PRO A 181 -12.64 -14.12 -9.52
C PRO A 181 -12.54 -13.29 -8.23
N VAL A 182 -12.13 -13.91 -7.12
CA VAL A 182 -11.98 -13.24 -5.82
C VAL A 182 -10.86 -12.22 -5.88
N VAL A 183 -9.71 -12.58 -6.44
CA VAL A 183 -8.56 -11.70 -6.62
C VAL A 183 -8.97 -10.47 -7.42
N ILE A 184 -9.68 -10.65 -8.54
CA ILE A 184 -10.15 -9.51 -9.34
C ILE A 184 -11.00 -8.56 -8.48
N ALA A 185 -12.02 -9.09 -7.81
CA ALA A 185 -12.93 -8.28 -7.01
C ALA A 185 -12.20 -7.55 -5.86
N GLU A 186 -11.41 -8.28 -5.07
CA GLU A 186 -10.67 -7.71 -3.94
C GLU A 186 -9.64 -6.68 -4.39
N ARG A 187 -8.86 -6.99 -5.43
CA ARG A 187 -7.80 -6.08 -5.88
C ARG A 187 -8.38 -4.79 -6.47
N LEU A 188 -9.50 -4.85 -7.18
CA LEU A 188 -10.21 -3.65 -7.62
C LEU A 188 -10.76 -2.85 -6.44
N LEU A 189 -11.38 -3.51 -5.46
CA LEU A 189 -11.87 -2.86 -4.25
C LEU A 189 -10.74 -2.13 -3.51
N PHE A 190 -9.59 -2.78 -3.31
CA PHE A 190 -8.44 -2.13 -2.67
C PHE A 190 -7.82 -1.03 -3.53
N ALA A 191 -7.78 -1.17 -4.85
CA ALA A 191 -7.27 -0.09 -5.70
C ALA A 191 -8.13 1.17 -5.60
N LEU A 192 -9.46 1.01 -5.55
CA LEU A 192 -10.39 2.12 -5.31
C LEU A 192 -10.23 2.68 -3.89
N GLY A 193 -10.13 1.81 -2.88
CA GLY A 193 -9.90 2.19 -1.49
C GLY A 193 -8.62 3.01 -1.32
N ILE A 194 -7.49 2.52 -1.84
CA ILE A 194 -6.18 3.21 -1.81
C ILE A 194 -6.26 4.56 -2.52
N SER A 195 -6.92 4.63 -3.67
CA SER A 195 -7.10 5.88 -4.41
C SER A 195 -7.92 6.88 -3.59
N GLY A 196 -9.04 6.43 -3.01
CA GLY A 196 -9.88 7.24 -2.14
C GLY A 196 -9.14 7.74 -0.90
N SER A 197 -8.45 6.85 -0.19
CA SER A 197 -7.63 7.18 0.97
C SER A 197 -6.55 8.21 0.63
N PHE A 198 -5.86 8.06 -0.52
CA PHE A 198 -4.86 9.02 -0.94
C PHE A 198 -5.46 10.41 -1.17
N ILE A 199 -6.59 10.51 -1.89
CA ILE A 199 -7.27 11.78 -2.14
C ILE A 199 -7.71 12.42 -0.81
N LEU A 200 -8.32 11.64 0.09
CA LEU A 200 -8.80 12.13 1.38
C LEU A 200 -7.65 12.67 2.24
N VAL A 201 -6.57 11.91 2.40
CA VAL A 201 -5.41 12.32 3.20
C VAL A 201 -4.71 13.52 2.57
N ASN A 202 -4.54 13.54 1.25
CA ASN A 202 -3.92 14.64 0.54
C ASN A 202 -4.68 15.97 0.75
N ASN A 203 -6.01 15.93 0.66
CA ASN A 203 -6.86 17.10 0.91
C ASN A 203 -6.89 17.48 2.39
N PHE A 204 -6.94 16.52 3.30
CA PHE A 204 -6.90 16.78 4.73
C PHE A 204 -5.59 17.47 5.14
N LEU A 205 -4.44 16.97 4.67
CA LEU A 205 -3.15 17.63 4.89
C LEU A 205 -3.11 19.01 4.23
N GLY A 206 -3.67 19.16 3.02
CA GLY A 206 -3.84 20.45 2.35
C GLY A 206 -4.62 21.47 3.18
N LEU A 207 -5.74 21.05 3.78
CA LEU A 207 -6.55 21.88 4.69
C LEU A 207 -5.76 22.34 5.90
N LEU A 208 -5.03 21.42 6.54
CA LEU A 208 -4.27 21.71 7.75
C LEU A 208 -3.08 22.63 7.49
N VAL A 209 -2.41 22.48 6.34
CA VAL A 209 -1.34 23.39 5.92
C VAL A 209 -1.90 24.77 5.61
N ASN A 210 -3.01 24.86 4.85
CA ASN A 210 -3.64 26.14 4.50
C ASN A 210 -4.14 26.91 5.73
N LYS A 211 -4.64 26.21 6.75
CA LYS A 211 -5.05 26.82 8.03
C LYS A 211 -3.87 27.10 8.99
N HIS A 212 -2.63 26.93 8.54
CA HIS A 212 -1.42 27.08 9.35
C HIS A 212 -1.37 26.18 10.62
N PHE A 213 -2.21 25.15 10.70
CA PHE A 213 -2.16 24.18 11.80
C PHE A 213 -0.93 23.27 11.70
N LEU A 214 -0.43 23.03 10.49
CA LEU A 214 0.75 22.19 10.25
C LEU A 214 1.72 22.90 9.29
N ASN A 215 2.87 23.37 9.78
CA ASN A 215 3.95 23.90 8.94
C ASN A 215 5.16 22.95 8.95
N LEU A 216 4.92 21.69 8.58
CA LEU A 216 5.89 20.61 8.72
C LEU A 216 6.39 20.07 7.37
N GLY A 217 6.01 20.68 6.24
CA GLY A 217 6.51 20.31 4.91
C GLY A 217 6.06 18.94 4.42
N PHE A 218 4.80 18.55 4.64
CA PHE A 218 4.20 17.34 4.04
C PHE A 218 4.25 17.39 2.52
N TYR A 219 4.51 16.24 1.89
CA TYR A 219 4.36 16.15 0.44
C TYR A 219 2.87 16.17 0.13
N ILE A 220 2.41 17.20 -0.58
CA ILE A 220 1.02 17.37 -0.98
C ILE A 220 0.99 17.44 -2.51
N ASP A 221 0.27 16.51 -3.11
CA ASP A 221 0.10 16.45 -4.56
C ASP A 221 -0.98 17.44 -5.00
N GLN A 222 -0.56 18.49 -5.71
CA GLN A 222 -1.42 19.57 -6.17
C GLN A 222 -2.51 19.09 -7.14
N LYS A 223 -2.27 17.99 -7.86
CA LYS A 223 -3.23 17.43 -8.83
C LYS A 223 -4.52 16.98 -8.15
N TYR A 224 -4.42 16.48 -6.91
CA TYR A 224 -5.54 15.89 -6.19
C TYR A 224 -6.09 16.79 -5.08
N LEU A 225 -5.67 18.06 -5.02
CA LEU A 225 -6.30 19.05 -4.13
C LEU A 225 -7.62 19.56 -4.72
N VAL A 226 -8.62 19.73 -3.86
CA VAL A 226 -9.86 20.42 -4.20
C VAL A 226 -9.55 21.88 -4.59
N PRO A 227 -10.33 22.50 -5.51
CA PRO A 227 -10.00 23.81 -6.06
C PRO A 227 -9.74 24.91 -5.03
N VAL A 228 -10.47 24.91 -3.91
CA VAL A 228 -10.34 25.89 -2.82
C VAL A 228 -8.97 25.82 -2.12
N LEU A 229 -8.30 24.67 -2.15
CA LEU A 229 -7.00 24.44 -1.51
C LEU A 229 -5.83 24.48 -2.47
N ARG A 230 -6.10 24.54 -3.78
CA ARG A 230 -5.05 24.64 -4.79
C ARG A 230 -4.48 26.05 -4.71
N ASN A 231 -3.26 26.17 -4.16
CA ASN A 231 -2.57 27.45 -4.03
C ASN A 231 -2.51 28.16 -5.39
N LYS A 232 -3.10 29.36 -5.48
CA LYS A 232 -2.96 30.24 -6.66
C LYS A 232 -1.50 30.65 -6.94
N GLN A 233 -0.60 30.48 -5.96
CA GLN A 233 0.80 30.89 -6.06
C GLN A 233 1.69 29.99 -6.94
N ASN A 234 1.20 28.83 -7.41
CA ASN A 234 1.96 27.93 -8.31
C ASN A 234 1.30 27.74 -9.68
N ALA A 235 0.44 28.66 -10.11
CA ALA A 235 0.04 28.70 -11.51
C ALA A 235 1.30 28.89 -12.38
N PRO A 236 1.51 28.11 -13.46
CA PRO A 236 2.58 28.41 -14.40
C PRO A 236 2.38 29.86 -14.83
N ALA A 237 3.42 30.68 -14.72
CA ALA A 237 3.38 32.04 -15.22
C ALA A 237 2.99 31.95 -16.70
N THR A 238 1.73 32.28 -17.01
CA THR A 238 1.30 32.50 -18.39
C THR A 238 2.15 33.65 -18.87
N SER A 239 3.11 33.34 -19.74
CA SER A 239 3.89 34.33 -20.47
C SER A 239 2.91 35.25 -21.18
N SER A 240 2.71 36.45 -20.63
CA SER A 240 2.03 37.53 -21.31
C SER A 240 2.95 38.01 -22.43
N THR A 241 2.85 37.37 -23.59
CA THR A 241 3.32 37.96 -24.84
C THR A 241 2.30 39.01 -25.25
N THR A 242 2.64 40.27 -24.95
CA THR A 242 2.30 41.44 -25.76
C THR A 242 2.92 41.32 -27.14
#